data_AF-A0A2V2ZQR8-F1
#
_entry.id   AF-A0A2V2ZQR8-F1
#
_cell.length_a   1.000
_cell.length_b   1.000
_cell.length_c   1.000
_cell.angle_alpha   90.00
_cell.angle_beta   90.00
_cell.angle_gamma   90.00
#
_symmetry.space_group_name_H-M   'P 1'
#
loop_
_entity.id
_entity.type
_entity.pdbx_description
1 polymer ?
#
loop_
_entity_poly.entity_id
_entity_poly.type
_entity_poly.pdbx_seq_one_letter_code
_entity_poly.pdbx_strand_id
1 'polypeptide(L)' 'MGFILTFFSIWVCSFLIARLLSTVGGKGSLFSKTNWKNDFVICFAQALIITIIIVFFFATNSNS' A
#
# COMPACT_ATOMS: atom_id res chain seq x y z
N MET A 1 -3.23 17.89 7.35
CA MET A 1 -2.88 17.76 5.91
C MET A 1 -1.83 16.69 5.64
N GLY A 2 -0.82 16.47 6.51
CA GLY A 2 0.22 15.45 6.29
C GLY A 2 -0.29 14.00 6.17
N PHE A 3 -1.27 13.58 6.98
CA PHE A 3 -1.80 12.20 6.96
C PHE A 3 -2.24 11.72 5.58
N ILE A 4 -3.01 12.55 4.87
CA ILE A 4 -3.57 12.20 3.55
C ILE A 4 -2.46 12.13 2.50
N LEU A 5 -1.47 13.02 2.58
CA LEU A 5 -0.28 12.99 1.71
C LEU A 5 0.56 11.74 1.94
N THR A 6 0.80 11.37 3.20
CA THR A 6 1.53 10.15 3.55
C THR A 6 0.77 8.91 3.09
N PHE A 7 -0.54 8.87 3.30
CA PHE A 7 -1.42 7.80 2.84
C PHE A 7 -1.36 7.63 1.32
N PHE A 8 -1.57 8.72 0.56
CA PHE A 8 -1.53 8.67 -0.91
C PHE A 8 -0.15 8.27 -1.43
N SER A 9 0.93 8.74 -0.80
CA SER A 9 2.30 8.39 -1.19
C SER A 9 2.58 6.90 -0.98
N ILE A 10 2.24 6.34 0.18
CA ILE A 10 2.38 4.90 0.46
C ILE A 10 1.51 4.08 -0.49
N TRP A 11 0.27 4.53 -0.72
CA TRP A 11 -0.67 3.84 -1.59
C TRP A 11 -0.21 3.77 -3.04
N VAL A 12 0.20 4.90 -3.62
CA VAL A 12 0.70 4.97 -5.00
C VAL A 12 1.98 4.16 -5.17
N CYS A 13 2.91 4.22 -4.20
CA CYS A 13 4.14 3.43 -4.21
C CYS A 13 3.86 1.93 -4.15
N SER A 14 3.02 1.46 -3.22
CA SER A 14 2.64 0.05 -3.12
C SER A 14 1.92 -0.45 -4.37
N PHE A 15 1.03 0.37 -4.93
CA PHE A 15 0.33 0.04 -6.17
C PHE A 15 1.29 -0.08 -7.36
N LEU A 16 2.24 0.85 -7.51
CA LEU A 16 3.28 0.80 -8.55
C LEU A 16 4.16 -0.45 -8.40
N ILE A 17 4.54 -0.83 -7.18
CA ILE A 17 5.34 -2.03 -6.92
C ILE A 17 4.56 -3.30 -7.26
N ALA A 18 3.30 -3.40 -6.83
CA ALA A 18 2.43 -4.52 -7.18
C ALA A 18 2.24 -4.63 -8.70
N ARG A 19 2.14 -3.49 -9.38
CA ARG A 19 2.04 -3.40 -10.84
C ARG A 19 3.33 -3.85 -11.54
N LEU A 20 4.48 -3.40 -11.04
CA LEU A 20 5.79 -3.82 -11.53
C LEU A 20 5.99 -5.32 -11.34
N LEU A 21 5.67 -5.88 -10.17
CA LEU A 21 5.73 -7.33 -9.93
C LEU A 21 4.78 -8.12 -10.83
N SER A 22 3.56 -7.62 -11.07
CA SER A 22 2.59 -8.25 -11.97
C SER A 22 3.08 -8.26 -13.42
N THR A 23 3.81 -7.22 -13.84
CA THR A 23 4.35 -7.08 -15.20
C THR A 23 5.66 -7.85 -15.39
N VAL A 24 6.57 -7.83 -14.41
CA VAL A 24 7.88 -8.49 -14.44
C VAL A 24 7.79 -9.99 -14.15
N GLY A 25 6.81 -10.42 -13.33
CA GLY A 25 6.66 -11.81 -12.91
C GLY A 25 6.10 -12.78 -13.97
N GLY A 26 5.69 -12.29 -15.15
CA GLY A 26 5.16 -13.12 -16.24
C GLY A 26 3.95 -14.00 -15.87
N LYS A 27 3.56 -14.89 -16.80
CA LYS A 27 2.39 -15.82 -16.73
C LYS A 27 2.34 -16.74 -15.49
N GLY A 28 3.37 -16.75 -14.64
CA GLY A 28 3.49 -17.58 -13.44
C GLY A 28 3.39 -16.81 -12.11
N SER A 29 3.35 -15.48 -12.10
CA SER A 29 3.22 -14.71 -10.87
C SER A 29 1.79 -14.77 -10.34
N LEU A 30 1.62 -15.06 -9.05
CA LEU A 30 0.32 -15.04 -8.35
C LEU A 30 -0.41 -13.69 -8.52
N PHE A 31 0.35 -12.60 -8.76
CA PHE A 31 -0.13 -11.25 -9.05
C PHE A 31 -0.55 -10.98 -10.51
N SER A 32 -0.28 -11.91 -11.44
CA SER A 32 -0.71 -11.80 -12.84
C SER A 32 -2.11 -12.38 -13.05
N LYS A 33 -2.57 -13.24 -12.12
CA LYS A 33 -3.87 -13.92 -12.17
C LYS A 33 -4.93 -13.26 -11.28
N THR A 34 -4.53 -12.34 -10.40
CA THR A 34 -5.48 -11.54 -9.61
C THR A 34 -6.18 -10.52 -10.50
N ASN A 35 -7.50 -10.42 -10.33
CA ASN A 35 -8.28 -9.38 -10.98
C ASN A 35 -7.80 -8.02 -10.49
N TRP A 36 -7.46 -7.11 -11.41
CA TRP A 36 -6.98 -5.74 -11.14
C TRP A 36 -7.75 -4.98 -10.06
N LYS A 37 -9.05 -5.25 -9.96
CA LYS A 37 -9.96 -4.67 -8.96
C LYS A 37 -9.61 -5.12 -7.53
N ASN A 38 -9.17 -6.36 -7.37
CA ASN A 38 -8.77 -6.95 -6.10
C ASN A 38 -7.39 -6.42 -5.65
N ASP A 39 -6.42 -6.31 -6.56
CA ASP A 39 -5.10 -5.75 -6.22
C ASP A 39 -5.16 -4.29 -5.78
N PHE A 40 -6.05 -3.50 -6.42
CA PHE A 40 -6.30 -2.11 -6.03
C PHE A 40 -6.87 -2.01 -4.61
N VAL A 41 -7.84 -2.86 -4.27
CA VAL A 41 -8.46 -2.91 -2.93
C VAL A 41 -7.46 -3.42 -1.89
N ILE A 42 -6.63 -4.41 -2.22
CA ILE A 42 -5.58 -4.92 -1.33
C ILE A 42 -4.53 -3.85 -1.06
N CYS A 43 -4.02 -3.18 -2.10
CA CYS A 43 -3.06 -2.09 -1.94
C CYS A 43 -3.65 -0.93 -1.12
N PHE A 44 -4.93 -0.62 -1.33
CA PHE A 44 -5.65 0.39 -0.56
C PHE A 44 -5.76 0.01 0.92
N ALA A 45 -6.21 -1.21 1.22
CA ALA A 45 -6.31 -1.72 2.59
C ALA A 45 -4.94 -1.76 3.28
N GLN A 46 -3.89 -2.21 2.58
CA GLN A 46 -2.53 -2.27 3.11
C GLN A 46 -1.99 -0.87 3.43
N ALA A 47 -2.13 0.09 2.50
CA ALA A 47 -1.67 1.46 2.71
C ALA A 47 -2.40 2.13 3.89
N LEU A 48 -3.69 1.80 4.08
CA LEU A 48 -4.50 2.31 5.19
C LEU A 48 -3.97 1.79 6.53
N ILE A 49 -3.74 0.49 6.64
CA ILE A 49 -3.18 -0.15 7.83
C ILE A 49 -1.81 0.43 8.18
N ILE A 50 -0.90 0.56 7.20
CA ILE A 50 0.44 1.10 7.42
C ILE A 50 0.38 2.55 7.92
N THR A 51 -0.48 3.37 7.31
CA THR A 51 -0.63 4.78 7.71
C THR A 51 -1.16 4.89 9.14
N ILE A 52 -2.13 4.04 9.53
CA ILE A 52 -2.63 3.98 10.91
C ILE A 52 -1.51 3.60 11.88
N ILE A 53 -0.71 2.57 11.56
CA ILE A 53 0.40 2.12 12.43
C ILE A 53 1.43 3.23 12.60
N ILE A 54 1.83 3.91 11.51
CA ILE A 54 2.79 5.02 11.57
C ILE A 54 2.26 6.15 12.45
N VAL A 55 0.99 6.51 12.29
CA VAL A 55 0.38 7.63 13.04
C VAL A 55 0.20 7.26 14.50
N PHE A 56 -0.20 6.02 14.78
CA PHE A 56 -0.29 5.51 16.15
C PHE A 56 1.08 5.49 16.82
N PHE A 57 2.12 4.98 16.14
CA PHE A 57 3.49 4.96 16.64
C PHE A 57 4.02 6.37 16.90
N PHE A 58 3.78 7.31 15.99
CA PHE A 58 4.21 8.70 16.18
C PHE A 58 3.46 9.37 17.34
N ALA A 59 2.17 9.09 17.49
CA ALA A 59 1.36 9.59 18.60
C ALA A 59 1.83 9.04 19.96
N THR A 60 2.18 7.75 20.05
CA THR A 60 2.69 7.16 21.29
C THR A 60 4.07 7.69 21.66
N ASN A 61 4.96 7.88 20.68
CA ASN A 61 6.31 8.41 20.94
C ASN A 61 6.31 9.91 21.25
N SER A 62 5.33 10.68 20.75
CA SER A 62 5.20 12.09 21.09
C SER A 62 4.63 12.36 22.49
N ASN A 63 3.99 11.36 23.11
CA ASN A 63 3.44 11.46 24.47
C ASN A 63 4.36 10.85 25.53
N SER A 64 5.54 10.38 25.14
CA SER A 64 6.56 9.82 26.02
C SER A 64 7.75 10.77 26.16
#